data_AF-A0A1A0HFJ9-F1
#
_entry.id   AF-A0A1A0HFJ9-F1
#
_cell.length_a   1.000
_cell.length_b   1.000
_cell.length_c   1.000
_cell.angle_alpha   90.00
_cell.angle_beta   90.00
_cell.angle_gamma   90.00
#
_symmetry.space_group_name_H-M   'P 1'
#
loop_
_entity.id
_entity.type
_entity.pdbx_description
1 polymer ?
#
loop_
_entity_poly.entity_id
_entity_poly.type
_entity_poly.pdbx_seq_one_letter_code
_entity_poly.pdbx_strand_id
1 'polypeptide(L)'
;MRLDINAVAVAISFMANLVFALNITQNTVEIATGNLNISDIIIPSGLYLSVLNSPMISLLGIVQNSGELFVTSTENLLTSVKMTGVTFDNHDTAVFRSSSNTYRSYFRLQLKNYFLNRGKMLFSVPKAQMGGVEYSIISEISWTNLGTIVFECLSDTMAYLIIYRTVDSAESSSVLNDGSICLLNTMWDSMTKVNGDGCINVGTGSELRLLTNFLASSSPQTIYLLASDSKLKVSGSLSRTDIPELRVEGFGGGNQITFYIPEVDIDYFYSPKEGSVSIKVSRDLKLVFHIGKGYDSTKFSWNVDGMGGHLSYSDTLSREIPKECRCDAAFPEAPTTVLPSPSSSAYSSYSWNNVSTSTFSNTGTSSGSAIITSNASESAA
;
A
#
# COMPACT_ATOMS: atom_id res chain seq x y z
N MET A 1 30.55 4.00 71.15
CA MET A 1 29.62 2.93 70.76
C MET A 1 29.05 3.30 69.40
N ARG A 2 29.63 2.76 68.33
CA ARG A 2 29.17 2.94 66.95
C ARG A 2 28.03 1.95 66.71
N LEU A 3 26.92 2.44 66.16
CA LEU A 3 25.84 1.61 65.63
C LEU A 3 25.72 1.98 64.16
N ASP A 4 26.34 1.15 63.32
CA ASP A 4 26.16 1.16 61.87
C ASP A 4 24.82 0.46 61.57
N ILE A 5 23.88 1.19 60.96
CA ILE A 5 22.66 0.63 60.39
C ILE A 5 22.79 0.74 58.87
N ASN A 6 23.17 -0.38 58.26
CA ASN A 6 23.07 -0.59 56.82
C ASN A 6 21.59 -0.62 56.43
N ALA A 7 21.08 0.49 55.91
CA ALA A 7 19.78 0.52 55.26
C ALA A 7 19.91 -0.08 53.86
N VAL A 8 19.51 -1.34 53.71
CA VAL A 8 19.23 -1.95 52.41
C VAL A 8 17.95 -1.31 51.88
N ALA A 9 18.08 -0.39 50.93
CA ALA A 9 16.95 0.15 50.19
C ALA A 9 16.54 -0.87 49.11
N VAL A 10 15.53 -1.69 49.41
CA VAL A 10 14.80 -2.45 48.38
C VAL A 10 13.86 -1.47 47.69
N ALA A 11 14.27 -0.94 46.54
CA ALA A 11 13.38 -0.19 45.66
C ALA A 11 12.43 -1.18 44.97
N ILE A 12 11.24 -1.34 45.53
CA ILE A 12 10.11 -1.97 44.84
C ILE A 12 9.62 -0.95 43.81
N SER A 13 10.11 -1.07 42.57
CA SER A 13 9.64 -0.27 41.43
C SER A 13 8.22 -0.71 41.09
N PHE A 14 7.24 0.05 41.57
CA PHE A 14 5.85 -0.05 41.17
C PHE A 14 5.77 0.49 39.73
N MET A 15 5.73 -0.41 38.74
CA MET A 15 5.50 -0.07 37.34
C MET A 15 4.08 0.48 37.17
N ALA A 16 3.89 1.77 37.45
CA ALA A 16 2.78 2.51 36.90
C ALA A 16 3.05 2.68 35.39
N ASN A 17 2.25 2.01 34.55
CA ASN A 17 2.21 2.28 33.11
C ASN A 17 1.64 3.69 32.91
N LEU A 18 2.48 4.71 33.08
CA LEU A 18 2.15 6.06 32.65
C LEU A 18 2.34 6.09 31.13
N VAL A 19 1.21 6.13 30.44
CA VAL A 19 1.13 6.20 28.98
C VAL A 19 1.49 7.63 28.57
N PHE A 20 2.77 7.88 28.28
CA PHE A 20 3.22 9.15 27.72
C PHE A 20 3.37 9.02 26.21
N ALA A 21 3.06 10.10 25.48
CA ALA A 21 3.43 10.25 24.09
C ALA A 21 4.96 10.28 23.96
N LEU A 22 5.54 9.48 23.06
CA LEU A 22 6.95 9.52 22.73
C LEU A 22 7.20 10.63 21.70
N ASN A 23 7.63 11.78 22.19
CA ASN A 23 8.04 12.91 21.35
C ASN A 23 9.56 12.91 21.18
N ILE A 24 10.02 12.73 19.95
CA ILE A 24 11.45 12.67 19.61
C ILE A 24 11.99 14.10 19.51
N THR A 25 12.82 14.49 20.47
CA THR A 25 13.49 15.80 20.50
C THR A 25 14.95 15.75 20.08
N GLN A 26 15.50 14.54 19.97
CA GLN A 26 16.85 14.25 19.52
C GLN A 26 16.87 12.85 18.88
N ASN A 27 17.83 12.61 17.99
CA ASN A 27 18.07 11.29 17.40
C ASN A 27 18.10 10.23 18.49
N THR A 28 17.28 9.20 18.33
CA THR A 28 17.04 8.20 19.37
C THR A 28 17.24 6.80 18.80
N VAL A 29 18.06 6.00 19.49
CA VAL A 29 18.19 4.56 19.25
C VAL A 29 17.75 3.83 20.51
N GLU A 30 16.79 2.94 20.38
CA GLU A 30 16.28 2.08 21.45
C GLU A 30 16.56 0.62 21.08
N ILE A 31 17.42 -0.05 21.84
CA ILE A 31 17.66 -1.49 21.71
C ILE A 31 16.79 -2.19 22.75
N ALA A 32 15.79 -2.92 22.30
CA ALA A 32 14.86 -3.62 23.17
C ALA A 32 15.02 -5.14 23.03
N THR A 33 15.07 -5.84 24.17
CA THR A 33 15.14 -7.31 24.21
C THR A 33 13.78 -7.96 24.49
N GLY A 34 12.75 -7.15 24.73
CA GLY A 34 11.40 -7.58 25.03
C GLY A 34 10.35 -6.78 24.26
N ASN A 35 9.09 -7.11 24.51
CA ASN A 35 7.97 -6.42 23.88
C ASN A 35 7.90 -4.96 24.35
N LEU A 36 7.64 -4.05 23.42
CA LEU A 36 7.41 -2.63 23.68
C LEU A 36 5.97 -2.26 23.42
N ASN A 37 5.42 -1.39 24.26
CA ASN A 37 4.14 -0.74 24.03
C ASN A 37 4.40 0.76 23.97
N ILE A 38 4.11 1.37 22.83
CA ILE A 38 4.29 2.80 22.61
C ILE A 38 2.91 3.38 22.32
N SER A 39 2.55 4.45 23.03
CA SER A 39 1.26 5.12 22.83
C SER A 39 1.30 5.93 21.54
N ASP A 40 1.83 7.14 21.63
CA ASP A 40 1.96 8.03 20.50
C ASP A 40 3.43 8.14 20.12
N ILE A 41 3.71 8.27 18.84
CA ILE A 41 5.04 8.55 18.28
C ILE A 41 4.94 9.85 17.50
N ILE A 42 5.77 10.82 17.83
CA ILE A 42 5.94 12.06 17.09
C ILE A 42 7.43 12.22 16.76
N ILE A 43 7.76 12.18 15.47
CA ILE A 43 9.13 12.34 14.97
C ILE A 43 9.16 13.60 14.09
N PRO A 44 9.75 14.71 14.57
CA PRO A 44 9.96 15.90 13.76
C PRO A 44 10.89 15.64 12.58
N SER A 45 10.79 16.49 11.56
CA SER A 45 11.73 16.45 10.42
C SER A 45 13.17 16.59 10.89
N GLY A 46 14.09 15.90 10.22
CA GLY A 46 15.54 15.91 10.52
C GLY A 46 15.96 15.09 11.74
N LEU A 47 15.02 14.47 12.45
CA LEU A 47 15.28 13.54 13.55
C LEU A 47 14.88 12.12 13.17
N TYR A 48 15.43 11.14 13.89
CA TYR A 48 15.03 9.75 13.75
C TYR A 48 14.74 9.05 15.07
N LEU A 49 13.88 8.04 14.99
CA LEU A 49 13.70 6.99 15.99
C LEU A 49 14.07 5.64 15.37
N SER A 50 15.05 4.96 15.96
CA SER A 50 15.45 3.60 15.58
C SER A 50 15.20 2.65 16.73
N VAL A 51 14.21 1.77 16.59
CA VAL A 51 13.90 0.70 17.55
C VAL A 51 14.45 -0.61 17.00
N LEU A 52 15.34 -1.23 17.77
CA LEU A 52 16.07 -2.42 17.38
C LEU A 52 15.67 -3.62 18.23
N ASN A 53 15.53 -4.78 17.58
CA ASN A 53 15.52 -6.11 18.19
C ASN A 53 14.34 -6.40 19.13
N SER A 54 13.31 -5.55 19.18
CA SER A 54 12.12 -5.84 19.95
C SER A 54 11.30 -6.93 19.24
N PRO A 55 11.02 -8.09 19.89
CA PRO A 55 10.22 -9.16 19.30
C PRO A 55 8.78 -8.73 18.93
N MET A 56 8.24 -7.73 19.63
CA MET A 56 6.93 -7.15 19.35
C MET A 56 6.87 -5.69 19.78
N ILE A 57 6.52 -4.81 18.86
CA ILE A 57 6.21 -3.40 19.16
C ILE A 57 4.72 -3.18 18.93
N SER A 58 4.01 -2.85 20.01
CA SER A 58 2.60 -2.48 19.97
C SER A 58 2.47 -0.97 19.90
N LEU A 59 1.90 -0.45 18.82
CA LEU A 59 1.60 0.98 18.64
C LEU A 59 0.11 1.21 18.95
N LEU A 60 -0.16 1.94 20.03
CA LEU A 60 -1.50 2.01 20.64
C LEU A 60 -2.25 3.31 20.35
N GLY A 61 -1.55 4.35 19.91
CA GLY A 61 -2.08 5.69 19.69
C GLY A 61 -1.82 6.19 18.28
N ILE A 62 -1.28 7.41 18.15
CA ILE A 62 -0.98 8.02 16.85
C ILE A 62 0.50 7.83 16.47
N VAL A 63 0.78 7.73 15.17
CA VAL A 63 2.13 7.85 14.62
C VAL A 63 2.17 9.03 13.67
N GLN A 64 3.01 10.01 13.98
CA GLN A 64 3.30 11.18 13.14
C GLN A 64 4.79 11.19 12.84
N ASN A 65 5.15 10.77 11.63
CA ASN A 65 6.55 10.70 11.19
C ASN A 65 6.85 11.76 10.13
N SER A 66 7.46 12.86 10.52
CA SER A 66 8.03 13.86 9.61
C SER A 66 9.55 13.71 9.41
N GLY A 67 10.19 12.78 10.12
CA GLY A 67 11.60 12.41 9.98
C GLY A 67 11.74 10.93 9.63
N GLU A 68 12.59 10.19 10.34
CA GLU A 68 12.82 8.78 10.02
C GLU A 68 12.43 7.83 11.15
N LEU A 69 11.59 6.84 10.83
CA LEU A 69 11.19 5.76 11.74
C LEU A 69 11.80 4.45 11.28
N PHE A 70 12.69 3.88 12.08
CA PHE A 70 13.24 2.55 11.85
C PHE A 70 12.74 1.61 12.94
N VAL A 71 12.14 0.50 12.52
CA VAL A 71 11.82 -0.64 13.37
C VAL A 71 12.46 -1.85 12.73
N THR A 72 13.65 -2.21 13.21
CA THR A 72 14.45 -3.24 12.56
C THR A 72 15.04 -4.25 13.53
N SER A 73 15.54 -5.37 13.00
CA SER A 73 16.34 -6.31 13.79
C SER A 73 17.64 -6.67 13.12
N THR A 74 18.65 -6.96 13.96
CA THR A 74 19.97 -7.41 13.58
C THR A 74 20.21 -8.86 14.04
N GLU A 75 21.23 -9.52 13.49
CA GLU A 75 21.75 -10.79 14.01
C GLU A 75 20.71 -11.91 14.17
N ASN A 76 19.79 -12.05 13.21
CA ASN A 76 18.75 -13.09 13.20
C ASN A 76 17.70 -12.95 14.34
N LEU A 77 17.66 -11.79 15.01
CA LEU A 77 16.66 -11.48 16.03
C LEU A 77 15.31 -11.15 15.41
N LEU A 78 14.25 -11.46 16.16
CA LEU A 78 12.88 -11.21 15.75
C LEU A 78 12.53 -9.73 15.97
N THR A 79 11.89 -9.12 14.98
CA THR A 79 11.10 -7.90 15.20
C THR A 79 9.79 -7.94 14.44
N SER A 80 8.73 -7.49 15.10
CA SER A 80 7.37 -7.39 14.55
C SER A 80 6.69 -6.12 15.04
N VAL A 81 5.74 -5.61 14.25
CA VAL A 81 4.90 -4.46 14.63
C VAL A 81 3.44 -4.86 14.57
N LYS A 82 2.72 -4.48 15.62
CA LYS A 82 1.26 -4.49 15.66
C LYS A 82 0.78 -3.10 16.05
N MET A 83 0.06 -2.42 15.17
CA MET A 83 -0.63 -1.19 15.52
C MET A 83 -2.13 -1.45 15.64
N THR A 84 -2.73 -1.01 16.75
CA THR A 84 -4.19 -0.98 16.99
C THR A 84 -4.65 0.42 17.37
N GLY A 85 -3.83 1.41 17.03
CA GLY A 85 -4.02 2.81 17.38
C GLY A 85 -4.97 3.55 16.44
N VAL A 86 -4.83 4.87 16.41
CA VAL A 86 -5.82 5.75 15.77
C VAL A 86 -5.40 6.12 14.35
N THR A 87 -4.22 6.72 14.18
CA THR A 87 -3.76 7.26 12.89
C THR A 87 -2.29 6.92 12.64
N PHE A 88 -1.96 6.72 11.37
CA PHE A 88 -0.58 6.61 10.92
C PHE A 88 -0.36 7.62 9.79
N ASP A 89 0.47 8.63 10.05
CA ASP A 89 0.83 9.67 9.10
C ASP A 89 2.36 9.67 8.89
N ASN A 90 2.78 9.31 7.69
CA ASN A 90 4.18 9.24 7.29
C ASN A 90 4.47 10.24 6.18
N HIS A 91 5.21 11.30 6.53
CA HIS A 91 5.68 12.32 5.60
C HIS A 91 7.06 12.02 5.00
N ASP A 92 7.88 11.21 5.69
CA ASP A 92 9.24 10.88 5.27
C ASP A 92 9.45 9.36 5.33
N THR A 93 10.48 8.82 5.98
CA THR A 93 10.87 7.42 5.78
C THR A 93 10.49 6.55 6.97
N ALA A 94 9.77 5.46 6.72
CA ALA A 94 9.45 4.44 7.71
C ALA A 94 9.92 3.06 7.23
N VAL A 95 10.81 2.42 7.98
CA VAL A 95 11.38 1.10 7.68
C VAL A 95 10.97 0.09 8.72
N PHE A 96 10.35 -1.00 8.29
CA PHE A 96 9.95 -2.14 9.09
C PHE A 96 10.64 -3.38 8.55
N ARG A 97 11.74 -3.81 9.18
CA ARG A 97 12.59 -4.88 8.62
C ARG A 97 13.03 -5.88 9.68
N SER A 98 12.68 -7.14 9.48
CA SER A 98 13.22 -8.23 10.30
C SER A 98 14.41 -8.90 9.62
N SER A 99 15.33 -9.43 10.41
CA SER A 99 16.42 -10.32 9.98
C SER A 99 16.26 -11.76 10.48
N SER A 100 15.17 -12.10 11.20
CA SER A 100 14.99 -13.46 11.74
C SER A 100 14.58 -14.49 10.70
N ASN A 101 15.52 -15.33 10.28
CA ASN A 101 15.27 -16.54 9.49
C ASN A 101 14.66 -17.69 10.33
N THR A 102 14.81 -17.62 11.65
CA THR A 102 14.30 -18.64 12.59
C THR A 102 12.83 -18.42 12.90
N TYR A 103 12.44 -17.20 13.27
CA TYR A 103 11.10 -16.86 13.73
C TYR A 103 10.37 -15.98 12.72
N ARG A 104 9.03 -16.09 12.71
CA ARG A 104 8.20 -15.31 11.79
C ARG A 104 7.98 -13.90 12.33
N SER A 105 8.21 -12.93 11.46
CA SER A 105 7.88 -11.54 11.69
C SER A 105 6.62 -11.13 10.95
N TYR A 106 5.96 -10.11 11.47
CA TYR A 106 4.87 -9.45 10.75
C TYR A 106 4.83 -7.96 11.06
N PHE A 107 4.31 -7.19 10.12
CA PHE A 107 4.09 -5.75 10.25
C PHE A 107 2.65 -5.45 9.89
N ARG A 108 1.84 -5.23 10.91
CA ARG A 108 0.39 -5.14 10.79
C ARG A 108 -0.10 -3.85 11.41
N LEU A 109 -0.62 -2.97 10.57
CA LEU A 109 -1.25 -1.71 10.96
C LEU A 109 -2.76 -1.84 10.86
N GLN A 110 -3.46 -1.72 11.99
CA GLN A 110 -4.91 -1.69 12.08
C GLN A 110 -5.31 -0.39 12.77
N LEU A 111 -5.91 0.52 12.01
CA LEU A 111 -6.09 1.92 12.40
C LEU A 111 -7.58 2.23 12.52
N LYS A 112 -7.96 2.83 13.64
CA LYS A 112 -9.35 3.25 13.89
C LYS A 112 -9.78 4.48 13.10
N ASN A 113 -8.83 5.19 12.48
CA ASN A 113 -9.12 6.37 11.70
C ASN A 113 -8.44 6.28 10.34
N TYR A 114 -7.34 7.01 10.12
CA TYR A 114 -6.73 7.12 8.80
C TYR A 114 -5.32 6.56 8.71
N PHE A 115 -5.00 6.02 7.54
CA PHE A 115 -3.66 5.78 7.05
C PHE A 115 -3.30 6.81 5.99
N LEU A 116 -2.15 7.46 6.15
CA LEU A 116 -1.64 8.47 5.23
C LEU A 116 -0.14 8.30 5.00
N ASN A 117 0.26 8.00 3.77
CA ASN A 117 1.66 7.97 3.38
C ASN A 117 1.95 9.02 2.29
N ARG A 118 2.93 9.88 2.52
CA ARG A 118 3.49 10.86 1.56
C ARG A 118 4.96 10.58 1.27
N GLY A 119 5.67 9.96 2.21
CA GLY A 119 7.06 9.60 2.05
C GLY A 119 7.26 8.16 1.58
N LYS A 120 8.25 7.48 2.17
CA LYS A 120 8.65 6.12 1.79
C LYS A 120 8.39 5.17 2.94
N MET A 121 7.65 4.09 2.68
CA MET A 121 7.47 2.98 3.61
C MET A 121 8.06 1.71 3.04
N LEU A 122 8.87 1.01 3.83
CA LEU A 122 9.62 -0.16 3.41
C LEU A 122 9.38 -1.30 4.40
N PHE A 123 8.78 -2.38 3.94
CA PHE A 123 8.48 -3.56 4.74
C PHE A 123 9.26 -4.76 4.21
N SER A 124 10.04 -5.42 5.07
CA SER A 124 10.78 -6.62 4.69
C SER A 124 10.70 -7.70 5.76
N VAL A 125 10.23 -8.88 5.37
CA VAL A 125 10.35 -10.08 6.21
C VAL A 125 11.27 -11.10 5.52
N PRO A 126 12.13 -11.77 6.27
CA PRO A 126 13.04 -12.75 5.70
C PRO A 126 12.33 -14.07 5.36
N LYS A 127 11.14 -14.31 5.94
CA LYS A 127 10.41 -15.57 5.85
C LYS A 127 8.92 -15.36 5.92
N ALA A 128 8.19 -15.99 4.98
CA ALA A 128 6.74 -16.08 4.99
C ALA A 128 6.25 -17.50 5.35
N GLN A 129 4.96 -17.61 5.62
CA GLN A 129 4.26 -18.89 5.75
C GLN A 129 3.14 -18.99 4.73
N MET A 130 2.96 -20.16 4.13
CA MET A 130 1.75 -20.46 3.38
C MET A 130 0.50 -20.24 4.24
N GLY A 131 -0.37 -19.31 3.83
CA GLY A 131 -1.58 -18.91 4.56
C GLY A 131 -1.35 -17.96 5.75
N GLY A 132 -0.11 -17.53 6.00
CA GLY A 132 0.19 -16.46 6.94
C GLY A 132 -0.20 -15.09 6.39
N VAL A 133 -0.28 -14.06 7.26
CA VAL A 133 -0.45 -12.65 6.86
C VAL A 133 0.74 -11.87 7.40
N GLU A 134 1.79 -11.71 6.63
CA GLU A 134 3.01 -11.01 7.05
C GLU A 134 2.79 -9.50 7.09
N TYR A 135 1.97 -8.98 6.16
CA TYR A 135 1.72 -7.55 6.04
C TYR A 135 0.23 -7.24 6.08
N SER A 136 -0.14 -6.20 6.82
CA SER A 136 -1.45 -5.59 6.65
C SER A 136 -1.43 -4.09 6.91
N ILE A 137 -2.15 -3.33 6.10
CA ILE A 137 -2.46 -1.92 6.37
C ILE A 137 -3.97 -1.74 6.23
N ILE A 138 -4.64 -1.62 7.37
CA ILE A 138 -6.09 -1.54 7.46
C ILE A 138 -6.46 -0.27 8.21
N SER A 139 -7.43 0.47 7.68
CA SER A 139 -7.95 1.70 8.29
C SER A 139 -9.48 1.73 8.25
N GLU A 140 -10.13 2.24 9.28
CA GLU A 140 -11.60 2.35 9.31
C GLU A 140 -12.13 3.50 8.45
N ILE A 141 -11.50 4.68 8.49
CA ILE A 141 -12.07 5.90 7.90
C ILE A 141 -11.48 6.21 6.53
N SER A 142 -10.15 6.27 6.39
CA SER A 142 -9.50 6.55 5.10
C SER A 142 -8.15 5.88 4.96
N TRP A 143 -7.84 5.48 3.74
CA TRP A 143 -6.55 4.91 3.35
C TRP A 143 -6.03 5.68 2.15
N THR A 144 -4.87 6.32 2.29
CA THR A 144 -4.29 7.13 1.22
C THR A 144 -2.78 6.94 1.14
N ASN A 145 -2.31 6.58 -0.05
CA ASN A 145 -0.91 6.57 -0.41
C ASN A 145 -0.64 7.58 -1.53
N LEU A 146 0.18 8.59 -1.25
CA LEU A 146 0.75 9.54 -2.21
C LEU A 146 2.25 9.31 -2.44
N GLY A 147 2.88 8.50 -1.59
CA GLY A 147 4.30 8.20 -1.61
C GLY A 147 4.61 6.80 -2.15
N THR A 148 5.69 6.19 -1.68
CA THR A 148 6.07 4.82 -2.05
C THR A 148 5.87 3.86 -0.88
N ILE A 149 5.30 2.69 -1.14
CA ILE A 149 5.22 1.57 -0.19
C ILE A 149 5.83 0.34 -0.85
N VAL A 150 6.80 -0.30 -0.18
CA VAL A 150 7.46 -1.52 -0.66
C VAL A 150 7.19 -2.66 0.31
N PHE A 151 6.78 -3.81 -0.22
CA PHE A 151 6.67 -5.07 0.51
C PHE A 151 7.62 -6.09 -0.10
N GLU A 152 8.54 -6.62 0.70
CA GLU A 152 9.59 -7.55 0.27
C GLU A 152 9.66 -8.80 1.15
N CYS A 153 9.51 -9.96 0.53
CA CYS A 153 9.83 -11.24 1.18
C CYS A 153 11.11 -11.85 0.63
N LEU A 154 12.04 -12.25 1.50
CA LEU A 154 13.32 -12.85 1.10
C LEU A 154 13.31 -14.39 1.03
N SER A 155 12.18 -15.05 1.31
CA SER A 155 12.07 -16.52 1.28
C SER A 155 11.51 -17.05 -0.03
N ASP A 156 11.63 -18.35 -0.32
CA ASP A 156 11.01 -18.95 -1.51
C ASP A 156 9.47 -18.97 -1.51
N THR A 157 8.85 -18.63 -0.38
CA THR A 157 7.40 -18.49 -0.25
C THR A 157 7.02 -17.01 -0.30
N MET A 158 6.00 -16.67 -1.09
CA MET A 158 5.43 -15.32 -1.12
C MET A 158 4.89 -14.93 0.25
N ALA A 159 5.19 -13.70 0.69
CA ALA A 159 4.49 -13.08 1.82
C ALA A 159 3.10 -12.64 1.41
N TYR A 160 2.14 -12.70 2.34
CA TYR A 160 0.78 -12.27 2.06
C TYR A 160 0.52 -10.85 2.58
N LEU A 161 -0.13 -10.06 1.73
CA LEU A 161 -0.49 -8.67 1.99
C LEU A 161 -2.02 -8.49 2.01
N ILE A 162 -2.50 -7.81 3.05
CA ILE A 162 -3.88 -7.31 3.13
C ILE A 162 -3.86 -5.78 3.21
N ILE A 163 -4.43 -5.12 2.21
CA ILE A 163 -4.77 -3.70 2.25
C ILE A 163 -6.28 -3.59 2.20
N TYR A 164 -6.86 -2.85 3.15
CA TYR A 164 -8.31 -2.76 3.25
C TYR A 164 -8.77 -1.49 3.98
N ARG A 165 -9.93 -0.97 3.58
CA ARG A 165 -10.67 0.07 4.32
C ARG A 165 -11.98 -0.50 4.87
N THR A 166 -12.13 -0.54 6.18
CA THR A 166 -13.34 -1.07 6.84
C THR A 166 -14.37 0.05 7.03
N VAL A 167 -15.19 0.34 6.02
CA VAL A 167 -16.40 1.17 6.20
C VAL A 167 -17.62 0.27 6.32
N ASP A 168 -18.51 0.55 7.28
CA ASP A 168 -19.76 -0.19 7.58
C ASP A 168 -20.82 -0.19 6.46
N SER A 169 -20.53 0.37 5.28
CA SER A 169 -21.43 0.32 4.13
C SER A 169 -20.78 -0.44 2.96
N ALA A 170 -21.48 -1.47 2.48
CA ALA A 170 -21.04 -2.41 1.45
C ALA A 170 -20.64 -1.78 0.10
N GLU A 171 -20.85 -0.47 -0.08
CA GLU A 171 -20.54 0.26 -1.32
C GLU A 171 -19.26 1.11 -1.23
N SER A 172 -18.51 1.11 -0.11
CA SER A 172 -17.42 2.07 0.09
C SER A 172 -16.07 1.54 0.60
N SER A 173 -15.75 0.25 0.55
CA SER A 173 -14.37 -0.20 0.85
C SER A 173 -13.41 0.09 -0.32
N SER A 174 -13.03 1.36 -0.45
CA SER A 174 -12.00 1.82 -1.39
C SER A 174 -10.79 2.39 -0.68
N VAL A 175 -9.64 2.27 -1.34
CA VAL A 175 -8.37 2.87 -0.94
C VAL A 175 -7.91 3.81 -2.05
N LEU A 176 -7.23 4.91 -1.69
CA LEU A 176 -6.66 5.86 -2.65
C LEU A 176 -5.15 5.64 -2.77
N ASN A 177 -4.68 5.38 -3.98
CA ASN A 177 -3.28 5.25 -4.31
C ASN A 177 -2.93 6.15 -5.51
N ASP A 178 -2.34 7.31 -5.23
CA ASP A 178 -1.74 8.21 -6.22
C ASP A 178 -0.20 8.08 -6.26
N GLY A 179 0.35 7.22 -5.40
CA GLY A 179 1.76 6.88 -5.34
C GLY A 179 2.09 5.50 -5.92
N SER A 180 3.13 4.87 -5.37
CA SER A 180 3.62 3.57 -5.81
C SER A 180 3.47 2.51 -4.72
N ILE A 181 2.91 1.35 -5.07
CA ILE A 181 2.91 0.14 -4.22
C ILE A 181 3.73 -0.93 -4.93
N CYS A 182 4.79 -1.41 -4.29
CA CYS A 182 5.75 -2.34 -4.88
C CYS A 182 5.69 -3.68 -4.17
N LEU A 183 5.38 -4.73 -4.93
CA LEU A 183 5.33 -6.11 -4.46
C LEU A 183 6.60 -6.84 -4.91
N LEU A 184 7.44 -7.27 -3.98
CA LEU A 184 8.62 -8.09 -4.23
C LEU A 184 8.45 -9.42 -3.49
N ASN A 185 8.27 -10.49 -4.26
CA ASN A 185 7.90 -11.81 -3.75
C ASN A 185 6.75 -11.75 -2.73
N THR A 186 5.74 -10.97 -3.08
CA THR A 186 4.58 -10.68 -2.23
C THR A 186 3.30 -10.93 -3.03
N MET A 187 2.35 -11.59 -2.38
CA MET A 187 1.02 -11.85 -2.90
C MET A 187 0.03 -10.89 -2.26
N TRP A 188 -0.68 -10.13 -3.09
CA TRP A 188 -1.76 -9.27 -2.64
C TRP A 188 -3.09 -9.74 -3.22
N ASP A 189 -3.94 -10.29 -2.36
CA ASP A 189 -5.32 -10.60 -2.70
C ASP A 189 -6.19 -9.38 -2.38
N SER A 190 -6.40 -8.54 -3.41
CA SER A 190 -7.16 -7.31 -3.26
C SER A 190 -8.64 -7.59 -3.10
N MET A 191 -9.15 -7.26 -1.91
CA MET A 191 -10.57 -7.27 -1.57
C MET A 191 -11.12 -5.84 -1.46
N THR A 192 -10.50 -4.87 -2.12
CA THR A 192 -10.85 -3.46 -2.03
C THR A 192 -10.72 -2.79 -3.39
N LYS A 193 -11.53 -1.77 -3.65
CA LYS A 193 -11.38 -0.94 -4.84
C LYS A 193 -10.17 -0.03 -4.66
N VAL A 194 -9.20 -0.11 -5.56
CA VAL A 194 -8.05 0.81 -5.59
C VAL A 194 -8.37 1.94 -6.57
N ASN A 195 -8.56 3.13 -6.04
CA ASN A 195 -8.73 4.36 -6.81
C ASN A 195 -7.40 5.14 -6.88
N GLY A 196 -7.34 6.12 -7.77
CA GLY A 196 -6.18 7.01 -7.92
C GLY A 196 -5.35 6.70 -9.16
N ASP A 197 -4.45 7.63 -9.47
CA ASP A 197 -3.65 7.62 -10.71
C ASP A 197 -2.27 6.98 -10.50
N GLY A 198 -2.06 6.34 -9.34
CA GLY A 198 -0.78 5.74 -8.97
C GLY A 198 -0.48 4.43 -9.71
N CYS A 199 0.49 3.69 -9.16
CA CYS A 199 0.92 2.41 -9.72
C CYS A 199 1.02 1.29 -8.68
N ILE A 200 0.59 0.09 -9.06
CA ILE A 200 0.87 -1.16 -8.36
C ILE A 200 1.88 -1.92 -9.20
N ASN A 201 3.11 -2.02 -8.70
CA ASN A 201 4.19 -2.71 -9.36
C ASN A 201 4.27 -4.16 -8.83
N VAL A 202 4.06 -5.11 -9.73
CA VAL A 202 4.18 -6.54 -9.47
C VAL A 202 5.58 -6.95 -9.91
N GLY A 203 6.49 -7.09 -8.95
CA GLY A 203 7.88 -7.46 -9.17
C GLY A 203 8.11 -8.96 -9.28
N THR A 204 9.38 -9.35 -9.14
CA THR A 204 9.82 -10.76 -9.16
C THR A 204 9.12 -11.58 -8.09
N GLY A 205 8.69 -12.78 -8.45
CA GLY A 205 8.01 -13.72 -7.54
C GLY A 205 6.67 -13.23 -7.00
N SER A 206 6.12 -12.13 -7.49
CA SER A 206 4.91 -11.51 -6.93
C SER A 206 3.65 -11.85 -7.72
N GLU A 207 2.53 -11.84 -7.01
CA GLU A 207 1.20 -12.05 -7.59
C GLU A 207 0.22 -11.00 -7.07
N LEU A 208 -0.44 -10.28 -7.98
CA LEU A 208 -1.58 -9.43 -7.67
C LEU A 208 -2.86 -10.17 -8.04
N ARG A 209 -3.76 -10.41 -7.08
CA ARG A 209 -5.09 -10.98 -7.34
C ARG A 209 -6.16 -9.91 -7.16
N LEU A 210 -7.01 -9.79 -8.15
CA LEU A 210 -8.12 -8.85 -8.18
C LEU A 210 -9.45 -9.61 -8.30
N LEU A 211 -10.45 -9.16 -7.56
CA LEU A 211 -11.82 -9.63 -7.73
C LEU A 211 -12.60 -8.65 -8.59
N THR A 212 -13.36 -9.15 -9.57
CA THR A 212 -14.15 -8.32 -10.50
C THR A 212 -15.10 -7.36 -9.80
N ASN A 213 -15.65 -7.75 -8.65
CA ASN A 213 -16.55 -6.92 -7.84
C ASN A 213 -15.89 -5.64 -7.30
N PHE A 214 -14.56 -5.57 -7.25
CA PHE A 214 -13.81 -4.39 -6.79
C PHE A 214 -13.15 -3.61 -7.92
N LEU A 215 -13.39 -4.00 -9.18
CA LEU A 215 -12.85 -3.30 -10.34
C LEU A 215 -13.81 -2.20 -10.80
N ALA A 216 -13.25 -1.06 -11.19
CA ALA A 216 -14.00 -0.01 -11.87
C ALA A 216 -14.12 -0.32 -13.37
N SER A 217 -15.17 0.21 -14.01
CA SER A 217 -15.30 0.21 -15.47
C SER A 217 -14.25 1.10 -16.17
N SER A 218 -13.63 2.02 -15.43
CA SER A 218 -12.45 2.76 -15.85
C SER A 218 -11.63 3.08 -14.62
N SER A 219 -10.62 2.24 -14.35
CA SER A 219 -9.68 2.51 -13.26
C SER A 219 -8.46 3.24 -13.83
N PRO A 220 -8.11 4.44 -13.33
CA PRO A 220 -6.89 5.10 -13.74
C PRO A 220 -5.63 4.45 -13.11
N GLN A 221 -5.82 3.59 -12.11
CA GLN A 221 -4.76 2.86 -11.44
C GLN A 221 -3.97 2.00 -12.45
N THR A 222 -2.66 2.23 -12.51
CA THR A 222 -1.78 1.44 -13.37
C THR A 222 -1.31 0.19 -12.64
N ILE A 223 -1.36 -0.97 -13.31
CA ILE A 223 -0.70 -2.20 -12.85
C ILE A 223 0.53 -2.39 -13.74
N TYR A 224 1.72 -2.47 -13.15
CA TYR A 224 2.97 -2.65 -13.89
C TYR A 224 3.54 -4.05 -13.60
N LEU A 225 3.64 -4.89 -14.62
CA LEU A 225 4.26 -6.21 -14.54
C LEU A 225 5.76 -6.06 -14.81
N LEU A 226 6.57 -6.01 -13.75
CA LEU A 226 7.98 -5.63 -13.85
C LEU A 226 8.90 -6.77 -14.23
N ALA A 227 8.61 -7.99 -13.79
CA ALA A 227 9.47 -9.15 -13.99
C ALA A 227 8.80 -10.21 -14.87
N SER A 228 9.60 -11.10 -15.46
CA SER A 228 9.13 -12.19 -16.32
C SER A 228 8.26 -13.22 -15.60
N ASP A 229 8.35 -13.30 -14.28
CA ASP A 229 7.59 -14.23 -13.44
C ASP A 229 6.44 -13.53 -12.67
N SER A 230 6.22 -12.24 -12.91
CA SER A 230 5.10 -11.48 -12.33
C SER A 230 3.76 -12.01 -12.81
N LYS A 231 2.79 -12.07 -11.89
CA LYS A 231 1.45 -12.59 -12.17
C LYS A 231 0.36 -11.59 -11.80
N LEU A 232 -0.52 -11.31 -12.76
CA LEU A 232 -1.81 -10.67 -12.50
C LEU A 232 -2.90 -11.73 -12.62
N LYS A 233 -3.70 -11.89 -11.57
CA LYS A 233 -4.86 -12.77 -11.58
C LYS A 233 -6.14 -11.97 -11.37
N VAL A 234 -7.13 -12.19 -12.22
CA VAL A 234 -8.48 -11.62 -12.07
C VAL A 234 -9.48 -12.75 -11.86
N SER A 235 -10.40 -12.62 -10.91
CA SER A 235 -11.37 -13.68 -10.60
C SER A 235 -12.73 -13.13 -10.24
N GLY A 236 -13.79 -13.89 -10.49
CA GLY A 236 -15.16 -13.54 -10.11
C GLY A 236 -16.14 -13.66 -11.28
N SER A 237 -17.23 -12.88 -11.21
CA SER A 237 -18.28 -12.85 -12.22
C SER A 237 -18.30 -11.49 -12.90
N LEU A 238 -18.65 -11.45 -14.19
CA LEU A 238 -18.77 -10.21 -14.96
C LEU A 238 -20.22 -9.74 -15.01
N SER A 239 -20.41 -8.42 -15.08
CA SER A 239 -21.71 -7.78 -15.34
C SER A 239 -21.74 -7.18 -16.74
N ARG A 240 -22.95 -7.06 -17.32
CA ARG A 240 -23.19 -6.40 -18.61
C ARG A 240 -23.17 -4.87 -18.51
N THR A 241 -23.45 -4.33 -17.32
CA THR A 241 -23.55 -2.88 -17.10
C THR A 241 -22.20 -2.23 -16.81
N ASP A 242 -21.29 -2.99 -16.19
CA ASP A 242 -20.01 -2.51 -15.69
C ASP A 242 -18.91 -3.44 -16.19
N ILE A 243 -18.45 -3.18 -17.41
CA ILE A 243 -17.36 -3.91 -18.04
C ILE A 243 -16.05 -3.43 -17.41
N PRO A 244 -15.32 -4.28 -16.68
CA PRO A 244 -14.09 -3.84 -16.03
C PRO A 244 -12.99 -3.58 -17.05
N GLU A 245 -12.30 -2.45 -16.89
CA GLU A 245 -11.14 -2.09 -17.71
C GLU A 245 -9.92 -1.85 -16.82
N LEU A 246 -8.81 -2.50 -17.15
CA LEU A 246 -7.57 -2.46 -16.40
C LEU A 246 -6.43 -1.92 -17.27
N ARG A 247 -5.70 -0.94 -16.77
CA ARG A 247 -4.45 -0.50 -17.38
C ARG A 247 -3.31 -1.37 -16.90
N VAL A 248 -2.68 -2.09 -17.83
CA VAL A 248 -1.58 -3.02 -17.53
C VAL A 248 -0.37 -2.64 -18.38
N GLU A 249 0.71 -2.23 -17.74
CA GLU A 249 1.97 -1.90 -18.40
C GLU A 249 3.00 -2.99 -18.11
N GLY A 250 4.03 -3.10 -18.96
CA GLY A 250 5.09 -4.10 -18.80
C GLY A 250 4.70 -5.54 -19.21
N PHE A 251 3.52 -5.77 -19.77
CA PHE A 251 3.12 -7.11 -20.23
C PHE A 251 4.06 -7.65 -21.33
N GLY A 252 4.54 -8.89 -21.18
CA GLY A 252 5.54 -9.51 -22.05
C GLY A 252 6.71 -10.13 -21.30
N GLY A 253 7.64 -10.74 -22.04
CA GLY A 253 8.83 -11.37 -21.47
C GLY A 253 8.55 -12.57 -20.57
N GLY A 254 7.38 -13.20 -20.71
CA GLY A 254 6.98 -14.38 -19.93
C GLY A 254 6.00 -14.12 -18.78
N ASN A 255 5.73 -12.86 -18.42
CA ASN A 255 4.75 -12.57 -17.37
C ASN A 255 3.33 -12.91 -17.80
N GLN A 256 2.43 -13.06 -16.82
CA GLN A 256 1.15 -13.74 -17.04
C GLN A 256 -0.03 -12.92 -16.53
N ILE A 257 -1.08 -12.87 -17.36
CA ILE A 257 -2.42 -12.45 -16.97
C ILE A 257 -3.29 -13.70 -16.92
N THR A 258 -3.72 -14.07 -15.72
CA THR A 258 -4.62 -15.19 -15.48
C THR A 258 -6.01 -14.67 -15.16
N PHE A 259 -7.05 -15.33 -15.66
CA PHE A 259 -8.43 -15.01 -15.31
C PHE A 259 -9.16 -16.30 -14.91
N TYR A 260 -9.96 -16.22 -13.86
CA TYR A 260 -10.79 -17.31 -13.35
C TYR A 260 -12.23 -16.82 -13.33
N ILE A 261 -12.91 -16.99 -14.47
CA ILE A 261 -14.28 -16.55 -14.70
C ILE A 261 -15.02 -17.79 -15.21
N PRO A 262 -15.93 -18.37 -14.40
CA PRO A 262 -16.49 -19.69 -14.67
C PRO A 262 -17.51 -19.63 -15.81
N GLU A 263 -17.05 -19.82 -17.05
CA GLU A 263 -17.87 -19.77 -18.26
C GLU A 263 -17.30 -20.69 -19.34
N VAL A 264 -18.18 -21.12 -20.25
CA VAL A 264 -17.86 -22.19 -21.22
C VAL A 264 -17.21 -21.66 -22.49
N ASP A 265 -17.54 -20.42 -22.89
CA ASP A 265 -17.12 -19.84 -24.17
C ASP A 265 -16.17 -18.65 -23.95
N ILE A 266 -14.90 -18.95 -23.68
CA ILE A 266 -13.86 -17.93 -23.48
C ILE A 266 -12.97 -17.79 -24.72
N ASP A 267 -12.89 -16.57 -25.24
CA ASP A 267 -12.01 -16.20 -26.34
C ASP A 267 -11.27 -14.90 -26.03
N TYR A 268 -10.20 -14.59 -26.76
CA TYR A 268 -9.49 -13.32 -26.64
C TYR A 268 -9.38 -12.60 -27.97
N PHE A 269 -9.34 -11.27 -27.90
CA PHE A 269 -9.10 -10.43 -29.06
C PHE A 269 -8.14 -9.31 -28.70
N TYR A 270 -7.03 -9.21 -29.44
CA TYR A 270 -6.14 -8.06 -29.39
C TYR A 270 -6.54 -7.02 -30.43
N SER A 271 -6.70 -5.77 -30.00
CA SER A 271 -6.86 -4.60 -30.86
C SER A 271 -5.54 -3.84 -30.96
N PRO A 272 -4.79 -3.92 -32.08
CA PRO A 272 -3.55 -3.16 -32.25
C PRO A 272 -3.74 -1.64 -32.23
N LYS A 273 -4.92 -1.18 -32.69
CA LYS A 273 -5.25 0.25 -32.75
C LYS A 273 -5.44 0.84 -31.36
N GLU A 274 -6.21 0.14 -30.52
CA GLU A 274 -6.51 0.57 -29.15
C GLU A 274 -5.36 0.20 -28.20
N GLY A 275 -4.59 -0.83 -28.52
CA GLY A 275 -3.56 -1.38 -27.62
C GLY A 275 -4.18 -2.14 -26.46
N SER A 276 -5.26 -2.88 -26.70
CA SER A 276 -5.99 -3.59 -25.66
C SER A 276 -6.28 -5.04 -26.03
N VAL A 277 -6.32 -5.90 -25.02
CA VAL A 277 -6.78 -7.28 -25.11
C VAL A 277 -8.13 -7.36 -24.42
N SER A 278 -9.14 -7.82 -25.15
CA SER A 278 -10.46 -8.14 -24.61
C SER A 278 -10.57 -9.65 -24.41
N ILE A 279 -10.82 -10.08 -23.18
CA ILE A 279 -11.22 -11.44 -22.87
C ILE A 279 -12.73 -11.49 -22.95
N LYS A 280 -13.26 -12.17 -23.97
CA LYS A 280 -14.70 -12.37 -24.16
C LYS A 280 -15.08 -13.66 -23.48
N VAL A 281 -16.10 -13.59 -22.63
CA VAL A 281 -16.53 -14.72 -21.82
C VAL A 281 -17.95 -15.17 -22.21
N SER A 282 -18.72 -14.27 -22.83
CA SER A 282 -19.94 -14.58 -23.57
C SER A 282 -20.22 -13.46 -24.57
N ARG A 283 -21.37 -13.50 -25.28
CA ARG A 283 -21.73 -12.49 -26.30
C ARG A 283 -21.62 -11.04 -25.79
N ASP A 284 -21.97 -10.81 -24.53
CA ASP A 284 -22.10 -9.47 -23.95
C ASP A 284 -21.18 -9.23 -22.73
N LEU A 285 -20.40 -10.24 -22.32
CA LEU A 285 -19.50 -10.14 -21.16
C LEU A 285 -18.04 -10.18 -21.61
N LYS A 286 -17.28 -9.16 -21.20
CA LYS A 286 -15.85 -9.08 -21.47
C LYS A 286 -15.09 -8.44 -20.31
N LEU A 287 -13.79 -8.72 -20.26
CA LEU A 287 -12.80 -8.04 -19.44
C LEU A 287 -11.77 -7.40 -20.37
N VAL A 288 -11.43 -6.12 -20.16
CA VAL A 288 -10.51 -5.40 -21.05
C VAL A 288 -9.23 -5.06 -20.31
N PHE A 289 -8.10 -5.44 -20.91
CA PHE A 289 -6.77 -5.06 -20.46
C PHE A 289 -6.14 -4.11 -21.48
N HIS A 290 -5.88 -2.88 -21.09
CA HIS A 290 -5.13 -1.91 -21.89
C HIS A 290 -3.64 -2.15 -21.68
N ILE A 291 -3.03 -2.90 -22.60
CA ILE A 291 -1.61 -3.32 -22.57
C ILE A 291 -0.68 -2.41 -23.38
N GLY A 292 -1.26 -1.44 -24.08
CA GLY A 292 -0.61 -0.55 -25.04
C GLY A 292 -0.37 -1.19 -26.41
N LYS A 293 0.25 -0.43 -27.30
CA LYS A 293 0.40 -0.77 -28.73
C LYS A 293 1.71 -1.50 -29.02
N GLY A 294 1.81 -2.10 -30.20
CA GLY A 294 3.05 -2.67 -30.73
C GLY A 294 3.25 -4.16 -30.48
N TYR A 295 2.23 -4.88 -29.98
CA TYR A 295 2.30 -6.34 -29.88
C TYR A 295 2.02 -6.99 -31.23
N ASP A 296 2.72 -8.09 -31.48
CA ASP A 296 2.45 -9.00 -32.60
C ASP A 296 1.42 -10.05 -32.17
N SER A 297 0.26 -10.11 -32.85
CA SER A 297 -0.82 -11.04 -32.51
C SER A 297 -0.39 -12.51 -32.53
N THR A 298 0.67 -12.87 -33.27
CA THR A 298 1.17 -14.24 -33.40
C THR A 298 2.01 -14.72 -32.22
N LYS A 299 2.40 -13.80 -31.32
CA LYS A 299 3.27 -14.08 -30.17
C LYS A 299 2.52 -14.19 -28.84
N PHE A 300 1.20 -14.01 -28.87
CA PHE A 300 0.37 -14.32 -27.72
C PHE A 300 0.23 -15.83 -27.57
N SER A 301 0.43 -16.32 -26.35
CA SER A 301 0.07 -17.67 -25.96
C SER A 301 -1.17 -17.61 -25.09
N TRP A 302 -2.17 -18.39 -25.48
CA TRP A 302 -3.49 -18.43 -24.87
C TRP A 302 -3.84 -19.88 -24.54
N ASN A 303 -4.15 -20.15 -23.28
CA ASN A 303 -4.59 -21.46 -22.83
C ASN A 303 -5.79 -21.28 -21.91
N VAL A 304 -6.85 -22.02 -22.18
CA VAL A 304 -8.12 -21.97 -21.44
C VAL A 304 -8.45 -23.37 -20.95
N ASP A 305 -8.97 -23.44 -19.75
CA ASP A 305 -9.67 -24.60 -19.20
C ASP A 305 -11.11 -24.21 -18.84
N GLY A 306 -11.93 -25.18 -18.42
CA GLY A 306 -13.34 -24.94 -18.09
C GLY A 306 -13.59 -24.01 -16.89
N MET A 307 -12.55 -23.46 -16.26
CA MET A 307 -12.67 -22.54 -15.12
C MET A 307 -11.97 -21.19 -15.35
N GLY A 308 -11.32 -21.00 -16.50
CA GLY A 308 -10.58 -19.77 -16.81
C GLY A 308 -9.45 -19.99 -17.79
N GLY A 309 -8.43 -19.15 -17.74
CA GLY A 309 -7.28 -19.28 -18.63
C GLY A 309 -6.16 -18.33 -18.29
N HIS A 310 -5.09 -18.44 -19.08
CA HIS A 310 -3.93 -17.58 -18.97
C HIS A 310 -3.49 -17.06 -20.33
N LEU A 311 -3.15 -15.78 -20.33
CA LEU A 311 -2.56 -15.05 -21.44
C LEU A 311 -1.12 -14.70 -21.09
N SER A 312 -0.21 -14.99 -22.01
CA SER A 312 1.18 -14.55 -21.93
C SER A 312 1.65 -14.08 -23.31
N TYR A 313 2.75 -13.34 -23.32
CA TYR A 313 3.38 -12.86 -24.54
C TYR A 313 4.87 -13.19 -24.50
N SER A 314 5.35 -13.89 -25.52
CA SER A 314 6.68 -14.52 -25.51
C SER A 314 7.84 -13.55 -25.71
N ASP A 315 7.58 -12.37 -26.24
CA ASP A 315 8.58 -11.33 -26.49
C ASP A 315 8.55 -10.23 -25.44
N THR A 316 9.60 -9.40 -25.39
CA THR A 316 9.63 -8.19 -24.58
C THR A 316 9.37 -6.95 -25.42
N LEU A 317 8.50 -6.05 -24.96
CA LEU A 317 8.41 -4.70 -25.52
C LEU A 317 9.19 -3.74 -24.63
N SER A 318 10.25 -3.15 -25.18
CA SER A 318 10.99 -2.10 -24.48
C SER A 318 10.12 -0.85 -24.36
N ARG A 319 9.75 -0.49 -23.13
CA ARG A 319 9.04 0.76 -22.81
C ARG A 319 9.66 1.41 -21.59
N GLU A 320 9.60 2.74 -21.55
CA GLU A 320 10.01 3.47 -20.36
C GLU A 320 9.05 3.17 -19.20
N ILE A 321 9.61 2.89 -18.02
CA ILE A 321 8.83 2.68 -16.81
C ILE A 321 8.21 4.03 -16.41
N PRO A 322 6.87 4.14 -16.29
CA PRO A 322 6.22 5.35 -15.80
C PRO A 322 6.83 5.78 -14.47
N LYS A 323 6.94 7.09 -14.23
CA LYS A 323 7.61 7.62 -13.04
C LYS A 323 6.95 7.11 -11.76
N GLU A 324 5.62 7.09 -11.76
CA GLU A 324 4.73 6.57 -10.72
C GLU A 324 4.87 5.06 -10.50
N CYS A 325 5.44 4.31 -11.46
CA CYS A 325 5.69 2.87 -11.35
C CYS A 325 7.12 2.51 -10.92
N ARG A 326 8.00 3.51 -10.69
CA ARG A 326 9.37 3.24 -10.25
C ARG A 326 9.37 2.78 -8.80
N CYS A 327 9.93 1.60 -8.56
CA CYS A 327 10.13 1.07 -7.22
C CYS A 327 11.56 1.32 -6.75
N ASP A 328 11.71 2.23 -5.78
CA ASP A 328 12.95 2.33 -5.03
C ASP A 328 12.94 1.34 -3.86
N ALA A 329 13.40 0.12 -4.13
CA ALA A 329 13.48 -0.96 -3.15
C ALA A 329 14.74 -0.89 -2.26
N ALA A 330 15.57 0.14 -2.37
CA ALA A 330 16.72 0.28 -1.50
C ALA A 330 16.26 0.60 -0.07
N PHE A 331 16.56 -0.30 0.87
CA PHE A 331 16.36 -0.09 2.29
C PHE A 331 17.51 0.75 2.84
N PRO A 332 17.25 1.92 3.45
CA PRO A 332 18.28 2.66 4.16
C PRO A 332 18.74 1.86 5.39
N GLU A 333 20.00 2.03 5.75
CA GLU A 333 20.57 1.38 6.93
C GLU A 333 20.02 2.03 8.20
N ALA A 334 19.46 1.22 9.10
CA ALA A 334 18.94 1.71 10.37
C ALA A 334 20.09 2.11 11.30
N PRO A 335 20.07 3.31 11.91
CA PRO A 335 21.07 3.69 12.90
C PRO A 335 21.08 2.73 14.09
N THR A 336 22.24 2.15 14.38
CA THR A 336 22.46 1.25 15.54
C THR A 336 23.11 1.94 16.73
N THR A 337 23.61 3.16 16.52
CA THR A 337 24.16 4.05 17.54
C THR A 337 23.58 5.44 17.37
N VAL A 338 23.43 6.18 18.46
CA VAL A 338 22.89 7.56 18.41
C VAL A 338 23.90 8.49 17.73
N LEU A 339 23.49 9.09 16.61
CA LEU A 339 24.24 10.15 15.94
C LEU A 339 23.89 11.53 16.54
N PRO A 340 24.82 12.51 16.47
CA PRO A 340 24.54 13.88 16.90
C PRO A 340 23.29 14.43 16.20
N SER A 341 22.39 15.04 16.95
CA SER A 341 21.23 15.70 16.36
C SER A 341 21.66 17.05 15.75
N PRO A 342 21.17 17.42 14.57
CA PRO A 342 21.24 18.80 14.09
C PRO A 342 20.81 19.81 15.17
N SER A 343 21.41 20.99 15.16
CA SER A 343 21.07 22.07 16.09
C SER A 343 19.59 22.47 15.98
N SER A 344 18.95 22.79 17.11
CA SER A 344 17.50 23.04 17.25
C SER A 344 16.90 24.10 16.31
N SER A 345 17.71 24.92 15.66
CA SER A 345 17.29 25.90 14.64
C SER A 345 16.90 25.29 13.29
N ALA A 346 17.08 23.97 13.08
CA ALA A 346 16.90 23.33 11.77
C ALA A 346 15.58 22.55 11.59
N TYR A 347 14.78 22.34 12.64
CA TYR A 347 13.59 21.49 12.56
C TYR A 347 12.30 22.30 12.51
N SER A 348 11.54 22.14 11.43
CA SER A 348 10.17 22.65 11.37
C SER A 348 9.23 21.68 12.06
N SER A 349 8.69 22.06 13.21
CA SER A 349 7.49 21.42 13.76
C SER A 349 6.32 21.83 12.88
N TYR A 350 5.71 20.89 12.15
CA TYR A 350 4.44 21.16 11.50
C TYR A 350 3.36 21.37 12.58
N SER A 351 2.87 22.60 12.71
CA SER A 351 1.71 22.89 13.55
C SER A 351 0.44 22.46 12.81
N TRP A 352 -0.25 21.44 13.33
CA TRP A 352 -1.58 21.05 12.86
C TRP A 352 -2.62 22.08 13.28
N ASN A 353 -2.73 23.17 12.52
CA ASN A 353 -3.89 24.05 12.58
C ASN A 353 -4.68 23.87 11.28
N ASN A 354 -5.87 23.27 11.42
CA ASN A 354 -6.92 23.13 10.41
C ASN A 354 -6.67 22.15 9.26
N VAL A 355 -7.04 20.88 9.49
CA VAL A 355 -7.68 20.12 8.41
C VAL A 355 -9.03 20.79 8.17
N SER A 356 -9.06 21.76 7.26
CA SER A 356 -10.31 22.21 6.69
C SER A 356 -10.96 21.01 6.02
N THR A 357 -12.13 20.62 6.52
CA THR A 357 -13.12 19.86 5.77
C THR A 357 -13.43 20.62 4.48
N SER A 358 -12.65 20.38 3.42
CA SER A 358 -13.04 20.81 2.09
C SER A 358 -14.20 19.91 1.68
N THR A 359 -15.42 20.41 1.90
CA THR A 359 -16.62 19.98 1.20
C THR A 359 -16.30 19.96 -0.30
N PHE A 360 -16.19 18.76 -0.86
CA PHE A 360 -16.13 18.57 -2.31
C PHE A 360 -17.39 19.18 -2.90
N SER A 361 -17.21 20.30 -3.60
CA SER A 361 -18.26 20.94 -4.36
C SER A 361 -18.50 20.08 -5.60
N ASN A 362 -19.68 19.47 -5.67
CA ASN A 362 -20.19 18.86 -6.91
C ASN A 362 -20.26 19.94 -8.00
N THR A 363 -19.27 20.01 -8.87
CA THR A 363 -19.44 20.67 -10.17
C THR A 363 -20.16 19.72 -11.10
N GLY A 364 -21.47 19.62 -10.90
CA GLY A 364 -22.38 19.22 -11.97
C GLY A 364 -22.38 20.32 -13.02
N THR A 365 -21.74 20.04 -14.16
CA THR A 365 -21.93 20.77 -15.40
C THR A 365 -23.40 20.65 -15.81
N SER A 366 -24.18 21.69 -15.60
CA SER A 366 -25.37 21.96 -16.39
C SER A 366 -25.21 23.31 -17.09
N SER A 367 -25.40 23.23 -18.40
CA SER A 367 -25.36 24.28 -19.41
C SER A 367 -26.07 25.56 -18.98
N GLY A 368 -25.37 26.68 -19.13
CA GLY A 368 -25.98 28.01 -19.04
C GLY A 368 -26.96 28.26 -20.18
N SER A 369 -28.18 28.64 -19.83
CA SER A 369 -29.00 29.52 -20.65
C SER A 369 -29.01 30.89 -19.99
N ALA A 370 -28.23 31.80 -20.54
CA ALA A 370 -28.27 33.21 -20.20
C ALA A 370 -29.60 33.80 -20.70
N ILE A 371 -30.43 34.25 -19.75
CA ILE A 371 -31.61 35.07 -20.03
C ILE A 371 -31.10 36.48 -20.31
N ILE A 372 -31.20 36.92 -21.57
CA ILE A 372 -31.08 38.33 -21.96
C ILE A 372 -32.42 38.99 -21.70
N THR A 373 -32.43 39.97 -20.81
CA THR A 373 -33.54 40.90 -20.61
C THR A 373 -33.51 41.97 -21.70
N SER A 374 -34.62 42.12 -22.43
CA SER A 374 -34.94 43.35 -23.16
C SER A 374 -36.40 43.72 -22.94
N ASN A 375 -36.60 45.01 -22.69
CA ASN A 375 -37.80 45.67 -22.20
C ASN A 375 -39.04 45.61 -23.10
N ALA A 376 -40.19 45.66 -22.40
CA ALA A 376 -41.37 46.51 -22.63
C ALA A 376 -42.24 46.33 -23.91
N SER A 377 -43.44 45.79 -23.63
CA SER A 377 -44.78 46.39 -23.83
C SER A 377 -45.42 46.54 -25.21
N GLU A 378 -46.75 46.28 -25.17
CA GLU A 378 -47.85 46.61 -26.11
C GLU A 378 -47.98 45.73 -27.35
N SER A 379 -49.16 45.31 -27.82
CA SER A 379 -50.54 45.28 -27.33
C SER A 379 -51.36 44.49 -28.37
N ALA A 380 -52.53 44.00 -27.94
CA ALA A 380 -53.73 43.76 -28.77
C ALA A 380 -53.68 42.75 -29.94
N ALA A 381 -54.39 41.62 -29.78
CA ALA A 381 -55.70 41.36 -30.37
C ALA A 381 -56.24 40.01 -29.88
#